data_AF-A0A9Q5AXU4-F1
#
_entry.id   AF-A0A9Q5AXU4-F1
#
_cell.length_a   1.000
_cell.length_b   1.000
_cell.length_c   1.000
_cell.angle_alpha   90.00
_cell.angle_beta   90.00
_cell.angle_gamma   90.00
#
_symmetry.space_group_name_H-M   'P 1'
#
loop_
_entity.id
_entity.type
_entity.pdbx_description
1 polymer ?
#
loop_
_entity_poly.entity_id
_entity_poly.type
_entity_poly.pdbx_seq_one_letter_code
_entity_poly.pdbx_strand_id
1 'polypeptide(L)'
;MMQENKIPFGERDGILFRAFEVENGLRCSCICPGCRQPLNAANNGEKVAPHFRHAQSNNCTTGFREGVRRAAVALIVQHKQFILPAFLDLVRTTTASGRMLEEPVELAPALVTADSVERFVELDGLRGHAILHLSGRQLIVRIKISARMEHERYRQLEALEHSSMEIDLQHLTLEQINDADSFKHAVLQDPSNRSWIRCLRGETLKAIRAQQLQSRASELNATWLQEQAEREAEEQARQLAIANKAAEHNLALKAHRARQAEMAAHQPTQPQDATVNGRSELIAATMLKALRDWDGKAAECKACHLLSPPGSRFCPYCAVDGHSLIETTVSPDLPATIHKRMYCSAKPGMSVKAAPLLVVRPDI
;
A
#
# COMPACT_ATOMS: atom_id res chain seq x y z
N MET A 1 -28.92 34.66 -3.14
CA MET A 1 -30.29 35.09 -2.75
C MET A 1 -31.27 34.44 -3.71
N MET A 2 -32.14 33.55 -3.22
CA MET A 2 -33.09 32.82 -4.09
C MET A 2 -34.12 33.78 -4.67
N GLN A 3 -34.33 33.71 -5.99
CA GLN A 3 -35.31 34.49 -6.73
C GLN A 3 -36.74 33.93 -6.52
N GLU A 4 -37.15 33.67 -5.28
CA GLU A 4 -38.39 32.93 -4.96
C GLU A 4 -39.66 33.56 -5.53
N ASN A 5 -39.64 34.87 -5.81
CA ASN A 5 -40.77 35.59 -6.40
C ASN A 5 -40.81 35.63 -7.94
N LYS A 6 -39.76 35.13 -8.64
CA LYS A 6 -39.70 35.11 -10.10
C LYS A 6 -39.86 33.69 -10.62
N ILE A 7 -41.06 33.31 -11.02
CA ILE A 7 -41.35 31.95 -11.47
C ILE A 7 -41.02 31.83 -12.97
N PRO A 8 -40.17 30.90 -13.42
CA PRO A 8 -39.79 30.80 -14.84
C PRO A 8 -40.90 30.22 -15.73
N PHE A 9 -41.71 29.31 -15.18
CA PHE A 9 -42.74 28.59 -15.94
C PHE A 9 -44.13 28.74 -15.31
N GLY A 10 -45.12 29.07 -16.12
CA GLY A 10 -46.53 29.02 -15.79
C GLY A 10 -47.18 27.82 -16.47
N GLU A 11 -48.15 27.20 -15.82
CA GLU A 11 -48.89 26.06 -16.38
C GLU A 11 -50.24 26.52 -16.92
N ARG A 12 -50.62 26.06 -18.11
CA ARG A 12 -51.96 26.25 -18.70
C ARG A 12 -52.33 24.97 -19.43
N ASP A 13 -53.49 24.40 -19.10
CA ASP A 13 -53.99 23.14 -19.68
C ASP A 13 -52.99 21.97 -19.61
N GLY A 14 -52.22 21.90 -18.51
CA GLY A 14 -51.20 20.88 -18.28
C GLY A 14 -49.90 21.08 -19.07
N ILE A 15 -49.79 22.16 -19.84
CA ILE A 15 -48.59 22.54 -20.60
C ILE A 15 -47.87 23.67 -19.87
N LEU A 16 -46.54 23.58 -19.81
CA LEU A 16 -45.69 24.62 -19.23
C LEU A 16 -45.26 25.60 -20.29
N PHE A 17 -45.42 26.88 -19.99
CA PHE A 17 -45.00 27.99 -20.81
C PHE A 17 -44.02 28.89 -20.06
N ARG A 18 -43.04 29.43 -20.78
CA ARG A 18 -42.23 30.56 -20.33
C ARG A 18 -43.03 31.84 -20.43
N ALA A 19 -42.63 32.85 -19.67
CA ALA A 19 -43.37 34.10 -19.63
C ALA A 19 -43.42 34.83 -20.98
N PHE A 20 -42.40 34.70 -21.83
CA PHE A 20 -42.40 35.30 -23.17
C PHE A 20 -43.22 34.52 -24.21
N GLU A 21 -43.64 33.29 -23.89
CA GLU A 21 -44.44 32.43 -24.79
C GLU A 21 -45.95 32.69 -24.64
N VAL A 22 -46.35 33.58 -23.73
CA VAL A 22 -47.74 33.87 -23.40
C VAL A 22 -48.02 35.37 -23.42
N GLU A 23 -49.30 35.72 -23.43
CA GLU A 23 -49.72 37.12 -23.33
C GLU A 23 -49.26 37.76 -22.01
N ASN A 24 -48.78 39.01 -22.07
CA ASN A 24 -48.39 39.76 -20.88
C ASN A 24 -49.58 39.95 -19.92
N GLY A 25 -49.31 40.01 -18.63
CA GLY A 25 -50.32 40.30 -17.62
C GLY A 25 -51.09 39.06 -17.15
N LEU A 26 -52.28 39.30 -16.62
CA LEU A 26 -53.25 38.26 -16.23
C LEU A 26 -53.87 37.54 -17.44
N ARG A 27 -53.71 38.09 -18.66
CA ARG A 27 -54.22 37.46 -19.89
C ARG A 27 -53.51 36.15 -20.23
N CYS A 28 -52.30 35.93 -19.70
CA CYS A 28 -51.62 34.63 -19.85
C CYS A 28 -52.49 33.44 -19.42
N SER A 29 -53.41 33.63 -18.47
CA SER A 29 -54.28 32.57 -17.93
C SER A 29 -53.48 31.37 -17.39
N CYS A 30 -52.25 31.62 -16.92
CA CYS A 30 -51.39 30.60 -16.35
C CYS A 30 -51.62 30.45 -14.84
N ILE A 31 -51.36 29.26 -14.32
CA ILE A 31 -51.36 28.93 -12.90
C ILE A 31 -49.97 28.51 -12.42
N CYS A 32 -49.71 28.70 -11.13
CA CYS A 32 -48.45 28.34 -10.50
C CYS A 32 -48.27 26.82 -10.45
N PRO A 33 -47.16 26.26 -10.97
CA PRO A 33 -46.92 24.81 -10.90
C PRO A 33 -46.78 24.26 -9.48
N GLY A 34 -46.48 25.14 -8.50
CA GLY A 34 -46.36 24.80 -7.08
C GLY A 34 -47.69 24.89 -6.32
N CYS A 35 -48.23 26.11 -6.17
CA CYS A 35 -49.42 26.35 -5.33
C CYS A 35 -50.74 26.40 -6.11
N ARG A 36 -50.72 26.21 -7.43
CA ARG A 36 -51.89 26.24 -8.33
C ARG A 36 -52.65 27.57 -8.41
N GLN A 37 -52.14 28.63 -7.78
CA GLN A 37 -52.76 29.96 -7.82
C GLN A 37 -52.49 30.68 -9.16
N PRO A 38 -53.37 31.60 -9.59
CA PRO A 38 -53.19 32.36 -10.82
C PRO A 38 -51.90 33.17 -10.86
N LEU A 39 -51.29 33.22 -12.04
CA LEU A 39 -50.08 33.96 -12.33
C LEU A 39 -50.34 35.19 -13.20
N ASN A 40 -49.42 36.14 -13.10
CA ASN A 40 -49.30 37.33 -13.92
C ASN A 40 -47.96 37.23 -14.66
N ALA A 41 -47.99 37.17 -15.99
CA ALA A 41 -46.79 37.18 -16.82
C ALA A 41 -46.19 38.58 -16.88
N ALA A 42 -44.94 38.72 -16.43
CA ALA A 42 -44.14 39.93 -16.56
C ALA A 42 -43.08 39.71 -17.65
N ASN A 43 -43.46 39.95 -18.91
CA ASN A 43 -42.60 39.69 -20.08
C ASN A 43 -42.23 40.94 -20.89
N ASN A 44 -42.87 42.10 -20.62
CA ASN A 44 -42.54 43.39 -21.25
C ASN A 44 -41.39 44.16 -20.55
N GLY A 45 -40.66 43.53 -19.63
CA GLY A 45 -39.58 44.19 -18.88
C GLY A 45 -38.25 44.15 -19.64
N GLU A 46 -37.56 45.28 -19.74
CA GLU A 46 -36.26 45.36 -20.44
C GLU A 46 -35.06 44.95 -19.56
N LYS A 47 -35.17 45.08 -18.23
CA LYS A 47 -34.05 44.90 -17.29
C LYS A 47 -34.00 43.53 -16.62
N VAL A 48 -35.07 42.76 -16.68
CA VAL A 48 -35.22 41.49 -15.97
C VAL A 48 -35.80 40.48 -16.93
N ALA A 49 -35.22 39.28 -16.97
CA ALA A 49 -35.72 38.20 -17.81
C ALA A 49 -37.23 37.96 -17.59
N PRO A 50 -37.99 37.65 -18.65
CA PRO A 50 -39.42 37.35 -18.55
C PRO A 50 -39.70 36.33 -17.44
N HIS A 51 -40.65 36.61 -16.57
CA HIS A 51 -41.02 35.71 -15.47
C HIS A 51 -42.48 35.87 -15.10
N PHE A 52 -42.99 34.92 -14.34
CA PHE A 52 -44.30 34.99 -13.72
C PHE A 52 -44.18 35.47 -12.28
N ARG A 53 -45.23 36.16 -11.84
CA ARG A 53 -45.50 36.53 -10.45
C ARG A 53 -46.89 36.04 -10.09
N HIS A 54 -47.19 35.88 -8.81
CA HIS A 54 -48.57 35.60 -8.43
C HIS A 54 -49.45 36.83 -8.68
N ALA A 55 -50.66 36.60 -9.19
CA ALA A 55 -51.64 37.66 -9.45
C ALA A 55 -52.03 38.41 -8.17
N GLN A 56 -52.09 37.68 -7.06
CA GLN A 56 -52.31 38.19 -5.72
C GLN A 56 -51.11 37.86 -4.84
N SER A 57 -50.82 38.72 -3.85
CA SER A 57 -49.76 38.44 -2.88
C SER A 57 -50.01 37.10 -2.21
N ASN A 58 -49.02 36.21 -2.25
CA ASN A 58 -49.06 34.94 -1.56
C ASN A 58 -47.65 34.59 -1.02
N ASN A 59 -47.59 33.68 -0.04
CA ASN A 59 -46.34 33.20 0.55
C ASN A 59 -45.85 31.92 -0.14
N CYS A 60 -46.03 31.81 -1.47
CA CYS A 60 -45.65 30.60 -2.20
C CYS A 60 -44.13 30.55 -2.39
N THR A 61 -43.51 29.53 -1.80
CA THR A 61 -42.05 29.29 -1.89
C THR A 61 -41.70 28.15 -2.85
N THR A 62 -42.69 27.51 -3.49
CA THR A 62 -42.50 26.29 -4.30
C THR A 62 -42.59 26.53 -5.80
N GLY A 63 -43.19 27.65 -6.25
CA GLY A 63 -43.49 27.90 -7.67
C GLY A 63 -42.27 27.82 -8.58
N PHE A 64 -41.15 28.44 -8.19
CA PHE A 64 -39.89 28.34 -8.92
C PHE A 64 -39.43 26.88 -9.06
N ARG A 65 -39.28 26.18 -7.92
CA ARG A 65 -38.72 24.82 -7.87
C ARG A 65 -39.59 23.83 -8.64
N GLU A 66 -40.90 23.86 -8.44
CA GLU A 66 -41.82 22.95 -9.13
C GLU A 66 -41.91 23.25 -10.62
N GLY A 67 -41.87 24.54 -11.02
CA GLY A 67 -41.84 24.93 -12.43
C GLY A 67 -40.61 24.36 -13.15
N VAL A 68 -39.42 24.58 -12.61
CA VAL A 68 -38.17 24.08 -13.21
C VAL A 68 -38.14 22.55 -13.24
N ARG A 69 -38.53 21.86 -12.16
CA ARG A 69 -38.59 20.39 -12.13
C ARG A 69 -39.53 19.82 -13.17
N ARG A 70 -40.77 20.34 -13.24
CA ARG A 70 -41.75 19.85 -14.22
C ARG A 70 -41.34 20.14 -15.65
N ALA A 71 -40.72 21.29 -15.93
CA ALA A 71 -40.20 21.61 -17.25
C ALA A 71 -39.07 20.66 -17.67
N ALA A 72 -38.14 20.36 -16.75
CA ALA A 72 -37.06 19.41 -17.03
C ALA A 72 -37.59 17.97 -17.20
N VAL A 73 -38.56 17.52 -16.39
CA VAL A 73 -39.22 16.22 -16.58
C VAL A 73 -39.96 16.17 -17.93
N ALA A 74 -40.61 17.25 -18.35
CA ALA A 74 -41.26 17.32 -19.66
C ALA A 74 -40.25 17.12 -20.81
N LEU A 75 -39.07 17.75 -20.73
CA LEU A 75 -37.99 17.55 -21.71
C LEU A 75 -37.49 16.10 -21.74
N ILE A 76 -37.29 15.48 -20.57
CA ILE A 76 -36.86 14.07 -20.48
C ILE A 76 -37.90 13.17 -21.14
N VAL A 77 -39.20 13.41 -20.91
CA VAL A 77 -40.27 12.58 -21.49
C VAL A 77 -40.42 12.82 -23.00
N GLN A 78 -40.26 14.07 -23.44
CA GLN A 78 -40.34 14.43 -24.86
C GLN A 78 -39.22 13.78 -25.67
N HIS A 79 -37.99 13.85 -25.17
CA HIS A 79 -36.82 13.36 -25.90
C HIS A 79 -36.51 11.89 -25.63
N LYS A 80 -36.90 11.36 -24.45
CA LYS A 80 -36.56 10.01 -23.95
C LYS A 80 -35.07 9.69 -24.01
N GLN A 81 -34.21 10.68 -24.17
CA GLN A 81 -32.80 10.48 -24.43
C GLN A 81 -31.98 11.55 -23.71
N PHE A 82 -30.96 11.13 -22.97
CA PHE A 82 -30.02 12.04 -22.31
C PHE A 82 -28.70 11.33 -21.95
N ILE A 83 -27.69 12.11 -21.55
CA ILE A 83 -26.35 11.61 -21.19
C ILE A 83 -26.29 11.16 -19.72
N LEU A 84 -25.88 9.93 -19.46
CA LEU A 84 -25.57 9.44 -18.12
C LEU A 84 -24.22 9.98 -17.62
N PRO A 85 -24.06 10.21 -16.30
CA PRO A 85 -22.79 10.59 -15.72
C PRO A 85 -21.74 9.48 -15.87
N ALA A 86 -20.45 9.87 -15.84
CA ALA A 86 -19.37 8.91 -15.60
C ALA A 86 -19.50 8.29 -14.20
N PHE A 87 -19.12 7.03 -14.05
CA PHE A 87 -18.87 6.41 -12.75
C PHE A 87 -17.37 6.24 -12.60
N LEU A 88 -16.76 6.86 -11.59
CA LEU A 88 -15.33 6.83 -11.33
C LEU A 88 -15.11 6.42 -9.87
N ASP A 89 -14.43 5.30 -9.66
CA ASP A 89 -14.13 4.76 -8.33
C ASP A 89 -12.78 4.04 -8.36
N LEU A 90 -12.27 3.61 -7.21
CA LEU A 90 -10.98 2.95 -7.05
C LEU A 90 -11.12 1.78 -6.07
N VAL A 91 -10.63 0.60 -6.45
CA VAL A 91 -10.47 -0.52 -5.53
C VAL A 91 -9.03 -0.59 -5.05
N ARG A 92 -8.86 -0.91 -3.77
CA ARG A 92 -7.56 -0.98 -3.09
C ARG A 92 -7.46 -2.25 -2.28
N THR A 93 -6.29 -2.85 -2.25
CA THR A 93 -5.95 -3.92 -1.31
C THR A 93 -4.47 -3.83 -0.93
N THR A 94 -4.12 -4.42 0.21
CA THR A 94 -2.74 -4.41 0.72
C THR A 94 -2.24 -5.86 0.79
N THR A 95 -1.06 -6.09 0.24
CA THR A 95 -0.37 -7.39 0.32
C THR A 95 0.26 -7.60 1.70
N ALA A 96 0.59 -8.84 2.06
CA ALA A 96 1.28 -9.21 3.29
C ALA A 96 2.66 -8.57 3.42
N SER A 97 3.31 -8.23 2.29
CA SER A 97 4.58 -7.48 2.27
C SER A 97 4.41 -5.98 2.53
N GLY A 98 3.18 -5.49 2.69
CA GLY A 98 2.85 -4.07 2.89
C GLY A 98 2.71 -3.25 1.60
N ARG A 99 2.89 -3.86 0.42
CA ARG A 99 2.66 -3.17 -0.86
C ARG A 99 1.16 -2.96 -1.09
N MET A 100 0.77 -1.71 -1.38
CA MET A 100 -0.57 -1.33 -1.78
C MET A 100 -0.78 -1.58 -3.28
N LEU A 101 -1.90 -2.21 -3.64
CA LEU A 101 -2.35 -2.37 -5.01
C LEU A 101 -3.63 -1.56 -5.19
N GLU A 102 -3.75 -0.91 -6.34
CA GLU A 102 -4.91 -0.10 -6.70
C GLU A 102 -5.35 -0.44 -8.12
N GLU A 103 -6.67 -0.41 -8.36
CA GLU A 103 -7.21 -0.59 -9.71
C GLU A 103 -8.42 0.34 -9.93
N PRO A 104 -8.41 1.16 -11.01
CA PRO A 104 -9.51 2.06 -11.31
C PRO A 104 -10.77 1.30 -11.77
N VAL A 105 -11.92 1.84 -11.39
CA VAL A 105 -13.25 1.35 -11.77
C VAL A 105 -13.97 2.47 -12.50
N GLU A 106 -14.10 2.32 -13.82
CA GLU A 106 -14.59 3.41 -14.67
C GLU A 106 -15.71 2.95 -15.59
N LEU A 107 -16.80 3.72 -15.61
CA LEU A 107 -17.80 3.71 -16.68
C LEU A 107 -17.83 5.10 -17.30
N ALA A 108 -17.55 5.17 -18.60
CA ALA A 108 -17.64 6.41 -19.36
C ALA A 108 -19.08 6.95 -19.38
N PRO A 109 -19.26 8.28 -19.51
CA PRO A 109 -20.57 8.86 -19.83
C PRO A 109 -21.18 8.19 -21.05
N ALA A 110 -22.49 7.99 -21.04
CA ALA A 110 -23.18 7.27 -22.10
C ALA A 110 -24.49 7.94 -22.46
N LEU A 111 -24.74 8.16 -23.75
CA LEU A 111 -26.05 8.55 -24.25
C LEU A 111 -26.99 7.34 -24.16
N VAL A 112 -28.14 7.50 -23.49
CA VAL A 112 -29.15 6.44 -23.37
C VAL A 112 -30.48 6.87 -23.94
N THR A 113 -31.20 5.92 -24.54
CA THR A 113 -32.57 6.12 -25.04
C THR A 113 -33.51 5.20 -24.26
N ALA A 114 -34.54 5.79 -23.64
CA ALA A 114 -35.55 5.11 -22.85
C ALA A 114 -36.70 4.60 -23.71
N ASP A 115 -37.21 3.41 -23.36
CA ASP A 115 -38.40 2.83 -23.96
C ASP A 115 -39.64 3.66 -23.54
N SER A 116 -39.73 3.95 -22.24
CA SER A 116 -40.77 4.77 -21.63
C SER A 116 -40.22 5.59 -20.45
N VAL A 117 -40.95 6.65 -20.11
CA VAL A 117 -40.62 7.53 -18.99
C VAL A 117 -41.87 7.79 -18.16
N GLU A 118 -41.83 7.44 -16.89
CA GLU A 118 -42.87 7.79 -15.91
C GLU A 118 -42.49 9.09 -15.21
N ARG A 119 -43.50 9.91 -14.88
CA ARG A 119 -43.33 11.24 -14.29
C ARG A 119 -43.81 11.21 -12.85
N PHE A 120 -43.01 11.74 -11.92
CA PHE A 120 -43.42 12.01 -10.54
C PHE A 120 -44.00 10.80 -9.78
N VAL A 121 -43.27 9.69 -9.77
CA VAL A 121 -43.66 8.43 -9.12
C VAL A 121 -43.23 8.42 -7.65
N GLU A 122 -44.08 7.93 -6.76
CA GLU A 122 -43.74 7.72 -5.34
C GLU A 122 -43.02 6.37 -5.16
N LEU A 123 -41.86 6.41 -4.51
CA LEU A 123 -40.97 5.28 -4.26
C LEU A 123 -40.65 5.22 -2.76
N ASP A 124 -41.31 4.36 -2.00
CA ASP A 124 -41.08 4.18 -0.55
C ASP A 124 -41.04 5.50 0.27
N GLY A 125 -42.01 6.38 0.00
CA GLY A 125 -42.10 7.70 0.66
C GLY A 125 -41.21 8.79 0.03
N LEU A 126 -40.51 8.46 -1.06
CA LEU A 126 -39.71 9.38 -1.84
C LEU A 126 -40.27 9.56 -3.25
N ARG A 127 -40.71 10.77 -3.57
CA ARG A 127 -41.08 11.14 -4.94
C ARG A 127 -39.85 11.21 -5.86
N GLY A 128 -39.75 10.27 -6.80
CA GLY A 128 -38.84 10.34 -7.95
C GLY A 128 -39.41 11.29 -9.02
N HIS A 129 -38.57 12.09 -9.67
CA HIS A 129 -39.07 13.07 -10.65
C HIS A 129 -39.33 12.43 -12.02
N ALA A 130 -38.43 11.57 -12.47
CA ALA A 130 -38.64 10.73 -13.65
C ALA A 130 -38.09 9.32 -13.41
N ILE A 131 -38.80 8.31 -13.90
CA ILE A 131 -38.32 6.92 -13.94
C ILE A 131 -38.23 6.51 -15.40
N LEU A 132 -37.03 6.17 -15.85
CA LEU A 132 -36.77 5.68 -17.19
C LEU A 132 -36.77 4.17 -17.19
N HIS A 133 -37.45 3.57 -18.17
CA HIS A 133 -37.33 2.15 -18.47
C HIS A 133 -36.35 1.97 -19.61
N LEU A 134 -35.28 1.22 -19.35
CA LEU A 134 -34.14 1.00 -20.24
C LEU A 134 -33.87 -0.50 -20.34
N SER A 135 -34.34 -1.15 -21.41
CA SER A 135 -34.05 -2.57 -21.67
C SER A 135 -34.39 -3.48 -20.48
N GLY A 136 -35.57 -3.27 -19.89
CA GLY A 136 -36.06 -4.03 -18.72
C GLY A 136 -35.48 -3.60 -17.37
N ARG A 137 -34.72 -2.51 -17.30
CA ARG A 137 -34.21 -1.91 -16.06
C ARG A 137 -34.81 -0.53 -15.82
N GLN A 138 -34.86 -0.12 -14.56
CA GLN A 138 -35.29 1.21 -14.18
C GLN A 138 -34.13 2.10 -13.77
N LEU A 139 -34.19 3.36 -14.19
CA LEU A 139 -33.31 4.43 -13.75
C LEU A 139 -34.14 5.56 -13.16
N ILE A 140 -33.91 5.86 -11.89
CA ILE A 140 -34.56 6.94 -11.18
C ILE A 140 -33.75 8.22 -11.40
N VAL A 141 -34.41 9.27 -11.90
CA VAL A 141 -33.79 10.58 -12.11
C VAL A 141 -34.38 11.58 -11.14
N ARG A 142 -33.48 12.20 -10.38
CA ARG A 142 -33.76 13.31 -9.48
C ARG A 142 -33.31 14.62 -10.13
N ILE A 143 -34.04 15.70 -9.85
CA ILE A 143 -33.76 17.04 -10.34
C ILE A 143 -33.58 17.97 -9.15
N LYS A 144 -32.35 18.39 -8.90
CA LYS A 144 -31.98 19.25 -7.79
C LYS A 144 -32.11 20.71 -8.19
N ILE A 145 -32.84 21.47 -7.37
CA ILE A 145 -32.98 22.92 -7.53
C ILE A 145 -32.46 23.65 -6.27
N SER A 146 -32.12 22.93 -5.20
CA SER A 146 -31.65 23.50 -3.94
C SER A 146 -30.82 22.49 -3.16
N ALA A 147 -29.87 22.94 -2.35
CA ALA A 147 -29.05 22.09 -1.49
C ALA A 147 -29.69 21.73 -0.12
N ARG A 148 -30.93 22.19 0.15
CA ARG A 148 -31.56 22.06 1.47
C ARG A 148 -32.12 20.65 1.70
N MET A 149 -31.79 20.05 2.86
CA MET A 149 -32.38 18.80 3.37
C MET A 149 -32.21 17.59 2.43
N GLU A 150 -31.02 17.41 1.85
CA GLU A 150 -30.78 16.35 0.86
C GLU A 150 -30.22 15.03 1.44
N HIS A 151 -29.55 15.07 2.60
CA HIS A 151 -28.87 13.89 3.17
C HIS A 151 -29.79 12.68 3.41
N GLU A 152 -30.98 12.88 3.99
CA GLU A 152 -31.93 11.79 4.22
C GLU A 152 -32.42 11.18 2.90
N ARG A 153 -32.64 12.03 1.90
CA ARG A 153 -33.12 11.59 0.59
C ARG A 153 -32.07 10.79 -0.17
N TYR A 154 -30.79 11.17 -0.08
CA TYR A 154 -29.71 10.38 -0.68
C TYR A 154 -29.65 8.98 -0.06
N ARG A 155 -29.74 8.88 1.28
CA ARG A 155 -29.79 7.57 1.95
C ARG A 155 -30.96 6.70 1.49
N GLN A 156 -32.16 7.28 1.33
CA GLN A 156 -33.32 6.56 0.81
C GLN A 156 -33.11 6.09 -0.64
N LEU A 157 -32.58 6.94 -1.52
CA LEU A 157 -32.30 6.59 -2.92
C LEU A 157 -31.19 5.56 -3.08
N GLU A 158 -30.19 5.57 -2.22
CA GLU A 158 -29.11 4.58 -2.18
C GLU A 158 -29.62 3.21 -1.71
N ALA A 159 -30.68 3.17 -0.90
CA ALA A 159 -31.28 1.92 -0.42
C ALA A 159 -32.17 1.22 -1.46
N LEU A 160 -32.68 1.94 -2.47
CA LEU A 160 -33.56 1.36 -3.50
C LEU A 160 -32.81 0.38 -4.41
N GLU A 161 -33.50 -0.67 -4.87
CA GLU A 161 -32.96 -1.71 -5.76
C GLU A 161 -32.70 -1.26 -7.21
N HIS A 162 -32.79 0.03 -7.49
CA HIS A 162 -32.66 0.60 -8.82
C HIS A 162 -31.52 1.62 -8.88
N SER A 163 -30.91 1.74 -10.05
CA SER A 163 -29.93 2.82 -10.28
C SER A 163 -30.64 4.17 -10.16
N SER A 164 -29.94 5.15 -9.59
CA SER A 164 -30.47 6.48 -9.38
C SER A 164 -29.40 7.53 -9.67
N MET A 165 -29.83 8.64 -10.26
CA MET A 165 -28.94 9.75 -10.60
C MET A 165 -29.59 11.09 -10.33
N GLU A 166 -28.74 12.11 -10.25
CA GLU A 166 -29.14 13.49 -10.07
C GLU A 166 -28.77 14.31 -11.30
N ILE A 167 -29.66 15.24 -11.65
CA ILE A 167 -29.38 16.40 -12.50
C ILE A 167 -29.50 17.64 -11.62
N ASP A 168 -28.39 18.35 -11.44
CA ASP A 168 -28.27 19.52 -10.60
C ASP A 168 -28.45 20.81 -11.40
N LEU A 169 -29.60 21.45 -11.21
CA LEU A 169 -29.96 22.70 -11.88
C LEU A 169 -29.96 23.88 -10.88
N GLN A 170 -29.43 23.71 -9.66
CA GLN A 170 -29.50 24.74 -8.61
C GLN A 170 -28.75 26.03 -8.98
N HIS A 171 -27.77 25.93 -9.86
CA HIS A 171 -26.89 27.04 -10.27
C HIS A 171 -27.35 27.74 -11.55
N LEU A 172 -28.41 27.25 -12.20
CA LEU A 172 -28.93 27.92 -13.39
C LEU A 172 -29.57 29.26 -13.02
N THR A 173 -29.22 30.31 -13.77
CA THR A 173 -29.88 31.60 -13.67
C THR A 173 -31.25 31.58 -14.35
N LEU A 174 -32.10 32.54 -14.03
CA LEU A 174 -33.41 32.69 -14.69
C LEU A 174 -33.27 32.91 -16.20
N GLU A 175 -32.23 33.63 -16.62
CA GLU A 175 -31.89 33.85 -18.03
C GLU A 175 -31.58 32.52 -18.73
N GLN A 176 -30.74 31.67 -18.12
CA GLN A 176 -30.40 30.35 -18.66
C GLN A 176 -31.60 29.39 -18.69
N ILE A 177 -32.52 29.50 -17.72
CA ILE A 177 -33.76 28.70 -17.68
C ILE A 177 -34.74 29.16 -18.77
N ASN A 178 -34.80 30.46 -19.02
CA ASN A 178 -35.65 31.04 -20.06
C ASN A 178 -35.11 30.79 -21.48
N ASP A 179 -33.81 30.66 -21.65
CA ASP A 179 -33.23 30.25 -22.93
C ASP A 179 -33.50 28.76 -23.19
N ALA A 180 -34.23 28.47 -24.26
CA ALA A 180 -34.73 27.12 -24.53
C ALA A 180 -33.58 26.13 -24.78
N ASP A 181 -32.55 26.55 -25.52
CA ASP A 181 -31.41 25.71 -25.88
C ASP A 181 -30.48 25.49 -24.67
N SER A 182 -30.18 26.54 -23.89
CA SER A 182 -29.39 26.43 -22.65
C SER A 182 -30.07 25.51 -21.65
N PHE A 183 -31.37 25.67 -21.42
CA PHE A 183 -32.10 24.82 -20.49
C PHE A 183 -32.17 23.37 -20.96
N LYS A 184 -32.41 23.14 -22.26
CA LYS A 184 -32.42 21.80 -22.86
C LYS A 184 -31.05 21.13 -22.74
N HIS A 185 -29.98 21.85 -23.03
CA HIS A 185 -28.61 21.36 -22.88
C HIS A 185 -28.32 20.97 -21.44
N ALA A 186 -28.64 21.85 -20.47
CA ALA A 186 -28.44 21.57 -19.06
C ALA A 186 -29.19 20.31 -18.60
N VAL A 187 -30.44 20.11 -19.04
CA VAL A 187 -31.22 18.93 -18.65
C VAL A 187 -30.70 17.66 -19.33
N LEU A 188 -30.47 17.67 -20.65
CA LEU A 188 -30.27 16.44 -21.41
C LEU A 188 -28.79 16.08 -21.66
N GLN A 189 -27.88 17.05 -21.65
CA GLN A 189 -26.55 16.88 -22.24
C GLN A 189 -25.38 17.31 -21.35
N ASP A 190 -25.53 18.31 -20.49
CA ASP A 190 -24.41 18.86 -19.71
C ASP A 190 -23.80 17.82 -18.76
N PRO A 191 -22.57 17.32 -18.98
CA PRO A 191 -21.97 16.30 -18.13
C PRO A 191 -21.53 16.84 -16.76
N SER A 192 -21.37 18.17 -16.62
CA SER A 192 -20.85 18.78 -15.39
C SER A 192 -21.89 18.88 -14.27
N ASN A 193 -23.18 18.79 -14.62
CA ASN A 193 -24.28 19.00 -13.70
C ASN A 193 -24.99 17.70 -13.28
N ARG A 194 -24.40 16.54 -13.53
CA ARG A 194 -25.04 15.26 -13.24
C ARG A 194 -24.11 14.29 -12.56
N SER A 195 -24.65 13.48 -11.67
CA SER A 195 -23.90 12.49 -10.89
C SER A 195 -24.75 11.27 -10.58
N TRP A 196 -24.09 10.14 -10.38
CA TRP A 196 -24.74 8.96 -9.82
C TRP A 196 -25.03 9.19 -8.35
N ILE A 197 -26.25 8.88 -7.94
CA ILE A 197 -26.58 8.65 -6.53
C ILE A 197 -26.30 7.18 -6.23
N ARG A 198 -26.77 6.29 -7.11
CA ARG A 198 -26.48 4.86 -7.08
C ARG A 198 -26.28 4.31 -8.49
N CYS A 199 -25.20 3.57 -8.73
CA CYS A 199 -24.92 2.95 -10.02
C CYS A 199 -24.71 1.44 -9.86
N LEU A 200 -25.76 0.63 -10.04
CA LEU A 200 -25.68 -0.83 -9.88
C LEU A 200 -24.64 -1.47 -10.81
N ARG A 201 -24.50 -0.94 -12.03
CA ARG A 201 -23.48 -1.40 -12.98
C ARG A 201 -22.07 -1.06 -12.48
N GLY A 202 -21.88 0.12 -11.89
CA GLY A 202 -20.62 0.56 -11.28
C GLY A 202 -20.27 -0.28 -10.06
N GLU A 203 -21.23 -0.54 -9.17
CA GLU A 203 -21.10 -1.42 -8.01
C GLU A 203 -20.69 -2.84 -8.41
N THR A 204 -21.36 -3.41 -9.43
CA THR A 204 -21.03 -4.74 -9.96
C THR A 204 -19.61 -4.78 -10.51
N LEU A 205 -19.22 -3.77 -11.30
CA LEU A 205 -17.86 -3.67 -11.84
C LEU A 205 -16.82 -3.52 -10.71
N LYS A 206 -17.12 -2.71 -9.69
CA LYS A 206 -16.27 -2.55 -8.50
C LYS A 206 -16.05 -3.87 -7.79
N ALA A 207 -17.11 -4.66 -7.58
CA ALA A 207 -17.01 -5.98 -6.95
C ALA A 207 -16.12 -6.94 -7.78
N ILE A 208 -16.30 -6.98 -9.10
CA ILE A 208 -15.47 -7.78 -10.01
C ILE A 208 -13.99 -7.36 -9.91
N ARG A 209 -13.71 -6.06 -10.00
CA ARG A 209 -12.33 -5.53 -9.91
C ARG A 209 -11.70 -5.79 -8.54
N ALA A 210 -12.47 -5.65 -7.46
CA ALA A 210 -12.01 -5.97 -6.12
C ALA A 210 -11.63 -7.46 -6.00
N GLN A 211 -12.43 -8.36 -6.56
CA GLN A 211 -12.13 -9.79 -6.56
C GLN A 211 -10.86 -10.11 -7.36
N GLN A 212 -10.69 -9.52 -8.54
CA GLN A 212 -9.49 -9.68 -9.36
C GLN A 212 -8.24 -9.16 -8.64
N LEU A 213 -8.33 -7.97 -8.04
CA LEU A 213 -7.25 -7.37 -7.28
C LEU A 213 -6.87 -8.22 -6.05
N GLN A 214 -7.88 -8.80 -5.38
CA GLN A 214 -7.66 -9.71 -4.26
C GLN A 214 -6.98 -11.01 -4.68
N SER A 215 -7.35 -11.60 -5.82
CA SER A 215 -6.66 -12.78 -6.37
C SER A 215 -5.18 -12.50 -6.62
N ARG A 216 -4.88 -11.37 -7.27
CA ARG A 216 -3.50 -10.93 -7.50
C ARG A 216 -2.73 -10.67 -6.20
N ALA A 217 -3.38 -10.09 -5.19
CA ALA A 217 -2.76 -9.91 -3.89
C ALA A 217 -2.44 -11.25 -3.22
N SER A 218 -3.34 -12.23 -3.31
CA SER A 218 -3.12 -13.57 -2.79
C SER A 218 -1.95 -14.29 -3.47
N GLU A 219 -1.80 -14.16 -4.80
CA GLU A 219 -0.66 -14.70 -5.54
C GLU A 219 0.66 -14.08 -5.05
N LEU A 220 0.73 -12.75 -4.94
CA LEU A 220 1.91 -12.06 -4.43
C LEU A 220 2.23 -12.43 -2.97
N ASN A 221 1.20 -12.63 -2.15
CA ASN A 221 1.38 -13.06 -0.76
C ASN A 221 1.95 -14.47 -0.69
N ALA A 222 1.51 -15.38 -1.54
CA ALA A 222 2.03 -16.75 -1.59
C ALA A 222 3.53 -16.76 -1.96
N THR A 223 3.93 -16.01 -2.98
CA THR A 223 5.35 -15.87 -3.34
C THR A 223 6.15 -15.25 -2.20
N TRP A 224 5.65 -14.18 -1.58
CA TRP A 224 6.34 -13.53 -0.46
C TRP A 224 6.53 -14.46 0.74
N LEU A 225 5.52 -15.25 1.10
CA LEU A 225 5.61 -16.23 2.19
C LEU A 225 6.63 -17.33 1.89
N GLN A 226 6.70 -17.81 0.65
CA GLN A 226 7.72 -18.78 0.22
C GLN A 226 9.13 -18.19 0.37
N GLU A 227 9.35 -16.98 -0.12
CA GLU A 227 10.64 -16.30 0.01
C GLU A 227 11.05 -16.06 1.48
N GLN A 228 10.10 -15.73 2.36
CA GLN A 228 10.40 -15.61 3.80
C GLN A 228 10.78 -16.95 4.42
N ALA A 229 10.03 -18.01 4.12
CA ALA A 229 10.30 -19.35 4.65
C ALA A 229 11.67 -19.88 4.17
N GLU A 230 12.04 -19.64 2.92
CA GLU A 230 13.36 -19.99 2.38
C GLU A 230 14.48 -19.25 3.11
N ARG A 231 14.34 -17.93 3.33
CA ARG A 231 15.33 -17.13 4.07
C ARG A 231 15.48 -17.60 5.52
N GLU A 232 14.37 -17.89 6.19
CA GLU A 232 14.38 -18.41 7.55
C GLU A 232 15.07 -19.77 7.63
N ALA A 233 14.79 -20.67 6.67
CA ALA A 233 15.42 -21.98 6.60
C ALA A 233 16.94 -21.88 6.32
N GLU A 234 17.35 -20.98 5.42
CA GLU A 234 18.78 -20.72 5.14
C GLU A 234 19.52 -20.19 6.38
N GLU A 235 18.90 -19.26 7.11
CA GLU A 235 19.50 -18.70 8.33
C GLU A 235 19.58 -19.76 9.44
N GLN A 236 18.54 -20.57 9.63
CA GLN A 236 18.57 -21.70 10.57
C GLN A 236 19.65 -22.72 10.20
N ALA A 237 19.79 -23.06 8.90
CA ALA A 237 20.83 -23.97 8.43
C ALA A 237 22.23 -23.41 8.66
N ARG A 238 22.44 -22.10 8.46
CA ARG A 238 23.70 -21.40 8.75
C ARG A 238 24.04 -21.47 10.24
N GLN A 239 23.06 -21.18 11.11
CA GLN A 239 23.25 -21.23 12.56
C GLN A 239 23.58 -22.66 13.03
N LEU A 240 22.88 -23.66 12.50
CA LEU A 240 23.15 -25.07 12.78
C LEU A 240 24.56 -25.47 12.31
N ALA A 241 24.99 -25.03 11.13
CA ALA A 241 26.34 -25.31 10.62
C ALA A 241 27.44 -24.70 11.50
N ILE A 242 27.23 -23.47 12.01
CA ILE A 242 28.15 -22.83 12.96
C ILE A 242 28.18 -23.61 14.28
N ALA A 243 27.01 -23.98 14.81
CA ALA A 243 26.88 -24.75 16.04
C ALA A 243 27.56 -26.13 15.92
N ASN A 244 27.38 -26.82 14.79
CA ASN A 244 28.02 -28.11 14.50
C ASN A 244 29.55 -27.97 14.44
N LYS A 245 30.08 -26.98 13.70
CA LYS A 245 31.52 -26.71 13.66
C LYS A 245 32.10 -26.40 15.04
N ALA A 246 31.38 -25.65 15.86
CA ALA A 246 31.78 -25.36 17.23
C ALA A 246 31.78 -26.63 18.11
N ALA A 247 30.75 -27.47 18.00
CA ALA A 247 30.67 -28.75 18.70
C ALA A 247 31.82 -29.69 18.30
N GLU A 248 32.11 -29.82 17.00
CA GLU A 248 33.25 -30.59 16.49
C GLU A 248 34.59 -30.05 17.00
N HIS A 249 34.77 -28.72 16.99
CA HIS A 249 35.97 -28.09 17.55
C HIS A 249 36.12 -28.37 19.04
N ASN A 250 35.05 -28.24 19.82
CA ASN A 250 35.05 -28.49 21.26
C ASN A 250 35.35 -29.96 21.59
N LEU A 251 34.77 -30.90 20.83
CA LEU A 251 35.06 -32.32 20.98
C LEU A 251 36.53 -32.63 20.67
N ALA A 252 37.06 -32.08 19.57
CA ALA A 252 38.46 -32.26 19.19
C ALA A 252 39.43 -31.63 20.21
N LEU A 253 39.08 -30.44 20.74
CA LEU A 253 39.84 -29.79 21.81
C LEU A 253 39.83 -30.64 23.08
N LYS A 254 38.68 -31.18 23.50
CA LYS A 254 38.58 -32.06 24.66
C LYS A 254 39.47 -33.31 24.52
N ALA A 255 39.43 -33.96 23.36
CA ALA A 255 40.28 -35.12 23.06
C ALA A 255 41.78 -34.74 23.03
N HIS A 256 42.11 -33.55 22.52
CA HIS A 256 43.48 -33.02 22.56
C HIS A 256 43.96 -32.76 23.99
N ARG A 257 43.13 -32.12 24.83
CA ARG A 257 43.45 -31.87 26.24
C ARG A 257 43.69 -33.16 27.02
N ALA A 258 42.91 -34.22 26.75
CA ALA A 258 43.14 -35.54 27.34
C ALA A 258 44.52 -36.11 26.95
N ARG A 259 44.90 -36.06 25.67
CA ARG A 259 46.24 -36.47 25.20
C ARG A 259 47.36 -35.63 25.81
N GLN A 260 47.16 -34.32 25.97
CA GLN A 260 48.14 -33.48 26.64
C GLN A 260 48.35 -33.89 28.10
N ALA A 261 47.29 -34.25 28.83
CA ALA A 261 47.41 -34.74 30.19
C ALA A 261 48.18 -36.08 30.25
N GLU A 262 47.95 -36.99 29.31
CA GLU A 262 48.71 -38.25 29.19
C GLU A 262 50.20 -38.00 28.89
N MET A 263 50.50 -37.10 27.96
CA MET A 263 51.89 -36.72 27.65
C MET A 263 52.57 -36.03 28.83
N ALA A 264 51.87 -35.15 29.55
CA ALA A 264 52.40 -34.45 30.72
C ALA A 264 52.81 -35.40 31.84
N ALA A 265 52.13 -36.55 31.97
CA ALA A 265 52.51 -37.59 32.92
C ALA A 265 53.88 -38.22 32.60
N HIS A 266 54.26 -38.29 31.33
CA HIS A 266 55.54 -38.86 30.88
C HIS A 266 56.63 -37.80 30.71
N GLN A 267 56.25 -36.58 30.36
CA GLN A 267 57.15 -35.45 30.06
C GLN A 267 56.74 -34.22 30.90
N PRO A 268 56.91 -34.28 32.24
CA PRO A 268 56.49 -33.21 33.12
C PRO A 268 57.33 -31.95 32.89
N THR A 269 56.66 -30.80 32.91
CA THR A 269 57.35 -29.50 32.84
C THR A 269 58.13 -29.23 34.11
N GLN A 270 59.27 -28.56 33.97
CA GLN A 270 60.12 -28.18 35.08
C GLN A 270 60.03 -26.66 35.33
N PRO A 271 60.28 -26.17 36.56
CA PRO A 271 60.17 -24.74 36.87
C PRO A 271 61.03 -23.83 35.98
N GLN A 272 62.19 -24.31 35.52
CA GLN A 272 63.05 -23.55 34.61
C GLN A 272 62.42 -23.32 33.23
N ASP A 273 61.49 -24.18 32.80
CA ASP A 273 60.83 -24.09 31.49
C ASP A 273 59.93 -22.84 31.39
N ALA A 274 59.54 -22.27 32.54
CA ALA A 274 58.76 -21.03 32.64
C ALA A 274 59.64 -19.75 32.65
N THR A 275 60.96 -19.88 32.63
CA THR A 275 61.89 -18.73 32.55
C THR A 275 62.17 -18.34 31.10
N VAL A 276 62.57 -17.09 30.85
CA VAL A 276 62.93 -16.63 29.49
C VAL A 276 64.05 -17.48 28.89
N ASN A 277 65.03 -17.88 29.71
CA ASN A 277 66.14 -18.72 29.24
C ASN A 277 65.68 -20.16 28.94
N GLY A 278 64.92 -20.79 29.83
CA GLY A 278 64.37 -22.12 29.57
C GLY A 278 63.43 -22.14 28.36
N ARG A 279 62.65 -21.07 28.15
CA ARG A 279 61.82 -20.91 26.95
C ARG A 279 62.65 -20.80 25.68
N SER A 280 63.75 -20.05 25.75
CA SER A 280 64.71 -19.91 24.65
C SER A 280 65.29 -21.26 24.24
N GLU A 281 65.70 -22.07 25.21
CA GLU A 281 66.22 -23.42 24.99
C GLU A 281 65.17 -24.35 24.38
N LEU A 282 63.95 -24.38 24.92
CA LEU A 282 62.87 -25.22 24.39
C LEU A 282 62.42 -24.81 22.98
N ILE A 283 62.34 -23.50 22.70
CA ILE A 283 62.03 -23.00 21.35
C ILE A 283 63.13 -23.45 20.39
N ALA A 284 64.40 -23.18 20.69
CA ALA A 284 65.53 -23.61 19.87
C ALA A 284 65.51 -25.12 19.62
N ALA A 285 65.27 -25.90 20.67
CA ALA A 285 65.22 -27.35 20.61
C ALA A 285 64.11 -27.87 19.70
N THR A 286 62.89 -27.33 19.81
CA THR A 286 61.79 -27.71 18.90
C THR A 286 62.04 -27.26 17.46
N MET A 287 62.77 -26.16 17.24
CA MET A 287 63.20 -25.75 15.89
C MET A 287 64.22 -26.72 15.29
N LEU A 288 65.18 -27.21 16.09
CA LEU A 288 66.13 -28.23 15.64
C LEU A 288 65.44 -29.58 15.41
N LYS A 289 64.49 -29.95 16.28
CA LYS A 289 63.65 -31.14 16.10
C LYS A 289 62.88 -31.10 14.79
N ALA A 290 62.28 -29.96 14.45
CA ALA A 290 61.56 -29.80 13.19
C ALA A 290 62.44 -30.07 11.95
N LEU A 291 63.70 -29.65 11.98
CA LEU A 291 64.65 -29.97 10.90
C LEU A 291 64.97 -31.46 10.81
N ARG A 292 65.17 -32.12 11.96
CA ARG A 292 65.52 -33.54 12.00
C ARG A 292 64.34 -34.45 11.65
N ASP A 293 63.18 -34.16 12.21
CA ASP A 293 62.07 -35.11 12.26
C ASP A 293 60.98 -34.77 11.23
N TRP A 294 60.89 -33.50 10.79
CA TRP A 294 59.79 -33.00 9.96
C TRP A 294 60.27 -32.26 8.69
N ASP A 295 61.51 -32.53 8.25
CA ASP A 295 62.09 -31.94 7.03
C ASP A 295 62.03 -30.39 7.02
N GLY A 296 62.21 -29.80 8.21
CA GLY A 296 62.13 -28.35 8.43
C GLY A 296 60.72 -27.77 8.42
N LYS A 297 59.66 -28.55 8.17
CA LYS A 297 58.27 -28.09 8.21
C LYS A 297 57.68 -28.29 9.59
N ALA A 298 56.99 -27.29 10.13
CA ALA A 298 56.39 -27.40 11.45
C ALA A 298 55.22 -26.42 11.63
N ALA A 299 54.45 -26.64 12.68
CA ALA A 299 53.40 -25.74 13.12
C ALA A 299 53.85 -24.97 14.38
N GLU A 300 54.07 -23.65 14.26
CA GLU A 300 54.49 -22.77 15.36
C GLU A 300 53.28 -22.25 16.16
N CYS A 301 53.30 -22.41 17.47
CA CYS A 301 52.26 -21.82 18.32
C CYS A 301 52.47 -20.31 18.52
N LYS A 302 51.47 -19.48 18.20
CA LYS A 302 51.54 -18.03 18.45
C LYS A 302 51.65 -17.65 19.94
N ALA A 303 51.20 -18.51 20.86
CA ALA A 303 51.27 -18.24 22.29
C ALA A 303 52.62 -18.67 22.88
N CYS A 304 53.05 -19.91 22.64
CA CYS A 304 54.25 -20.46 23.30
C CYS A 304 55.49 -20.57 22.40
N HIS A 305 55.38 -20.21 21.11
CA HIS A 305 56.46 -20.22 20.11
C HIS A 305 57.19 -21.57 19.88
N LEU A 306 56.71 -22.65 20.51
CA LEU A 306 57.22 -24.00 20.31
C LEU A 306 56.69 -24.58 18.99
N LEU A 307 57.52 -25.40 18.35
CA LEU A 307 57.18 -26.08 17.11
C LEU A 307 56.57 -27.47 17.36
N SER A 308 55.44 -27.71 16.70
CA SER A 308 54.71 -28.98 16.70
C SER A 308 54.76 -29.63 15.32
N PRO A 309 54.43 -30.93 15.18
CA PRO A 309 54.37 -31.59 13.88
C PRO A 309 53.50 -30.81 12.88
N PRO A 310 53.85 -30.81 11.59
CA PRO A 310 53.06 -30.15 10.56
C PRO A 310 51.62 -30.69 10.54
N GLY A 311 50.64 -29.82 10.28
CA GLY A 311 49.22 -30.17 10.32
C GLY A 311 48.62 -30.29 11.73
N SER A 312 49.37 -29.96 12.78
CA SER A 312 48.83 -29.94 14.14
C SER A 312 47.68 -28.93 14.26
N ARG A 313 46.53 -29.39 14.77
CA ARG A 313 45.34 -28.54 14.96
C ARG A 313 45.37 -27.75 16.27
N PHE A 314 46.02 -28.28 17.30
CA PHE A 314 46.13 -27.67 18.63
C PHE A 314 47.57 -27.80 19.15
N CYS A 315 48.04 -26.82 19.93
CA CYS A 315 49.38 -26.87 20.50
C CYS A 315 49.48 -28.01 21.53
N PRO A 316 50.43 -28.96 21.39
CA PRO A 316 50.61 -30.06 22.34
C PRO A 316 51.26 -29.60 23.64
N TYR A 317 51.94 -28.45 23.66
CA TYR A 317 52.76 -28.04 24.79
C TYR A 317 52.08 -27.06 25.74
N CYS A 318 51.20 -26.17 25.28
CA CYS A 318 50.57 -25.15 26.14
C CYS A 318 49.04 -25.28 26.24
N ALA A 319 48.48 -24.66 27.29
CA ALA A 319 47.04 -24.64 27.55
C ALA A 319 46.30 -23.47 26.89
N VAL A 320 46.98 -22.55 26.21
CA VAL A 320 46.36 -21.30 25.76
C VAL A 320 45.41 -21.55 24.58
N ASP A 321 44.11 -21.30 24.80
CA ASP A 321 43.07 -21.35 23.78
C ASP A 321 43.07 -20.09 22.90
N GLY A 322 42.53 -20.18 21.68
CA GLY A 322 42.33 -19.02 20.79
C GLY A 322 43.55 -18.59 19.95
N HIS A 323 44.72 -19.19 20.13
CA HIS A 323 45.89 -18.95 19.30
C HIS A 323 46.07 -20.04 18.24
N SER A 324 46.02 -19.64 16.97
CA SER A 324 46.28 -20.55 15.84
C SER A 324 47.74 -20.99 15.80
N LEU A 325 47.97 -22.26 15.48
CA LEU A 325 49.27 -22.72 14.98
C LEU A 325 49.49 -22.15 13.58
N ILE A 326 50.70 -21.69 13.28
CA ILE A 326 51.09 -21.21 11.95
C ILE A 326 52.04 -22.22 11.33
N GLU A 327 51.73 -22.70 10.14
CA GLU A 327 52.69 -23.49 9.35
C GLU A 327 53.91 -22.64 9.02
N THR A 328 55.08 -23.14 9.39
CA THR A 328 56.36 -22.46 9.28
C THR A 328 57.42 -23.41 8.71
N THR A 329 58.45 -22.82 8.11
CA THR A 329 59.60 -23.57 7.60
C THR A 329 60.85 -23.07 8.27
N VAL A 330 61.61 -24.01 8.81
CA VAL A 330 62.88 -23.77 9.46
C VAL A 330 64.00 -23.89 8.42
N SER A 331 64.90 -22.90 8.41
CA SER A 331 66.03 -22.86 7.50
C SER A 331 67.06 -23.97 7.80
N PRO A 332 67.63 -24.64 6.78
CA PRO A 332 68.66 -25.66 6.97
C PRO A 332 69.90 -25.16 7.73
N ASP A 333 70.22 -23.87 7.63
CA ASP A 333 71.37 -23.25 8.32
C ASP A 333 71.09 -22.96 9.80
N LEU A 334 69.94 -23.36 10.32
CA LEU A 334 69.55 -23.11 11.70
C LEU A 334 70.58 -23.65 12.70
N PRO A 335 71.14 -24.88 12.59
CA PRO A 335 72.05 -25.40 13.61
C PRO A 335 73.27 -24.50 13.84
N ALA A 336 73.82 -23.90 12.78
CA ALA A 336 74.96 -22.99 12.87
C ALA A 336 74.59 -21.59 13.40
N THR A 337 73.31 -21.22 13.38
CA THR A 337 72.84 -19.86 13.68
C THR A 337 71.85 -19.77 14.86
N ILE A 338 71.46 -20.89 15.45
CA ILE A 338 70.38 -20.98 16.45
C ILE A 338 70.64 -20.11 17.69
N HIS A 339 71.87 -20.12 18.22
CA HIS A 339 72.22 -19.30 19.40
C HIS A 339 72.10 -17.81 19.12
N LYS A 340 72.60 -17.34 17.97
CA LYS A 340 72.49 -15.92 17.56
C LYS A 340 71.03 -15.53 17.32
N ARG A 341 70.24 -16.42 16.69
CA ARG A 341 68.81 -16.20 16.44
C ARG A 341 68.01 -16.10 17.73
N MET A 342 68.28 -16.96 18.72
CA MET A 342 67.60 -16.91 20.01
C MET A 342 67.99 -15.68 20.83
N TYR A 343 69.27 -15.30 20.83
CA TYR A 343 69.76 -14.11 21.51
C TYR A 343 69.08 -12.83 21.00
N CYS A 344 68.83 -12.75 19.69
CA CYS A 344 68.16 -11.60 19.07
C CYS A 344 66.62 -11.74 19.00
N SER A 345 66.03 -12.81 19.55
CA SER A 345 64.60 -13.07 19.43
C SER A 345 63.80 -12.55 20.64
N ALA A 346 62.70 -11.85 20.37
CA ALA A 346 61.72 -11.54 21.39
C ALA A 346 60.80 -12.73 21.75
N LYS A 347 60.81 -13.83 20.97
CA LYS A 347 59.89 -14.97 21.12
C LYS A 347 59.92 -15.61 22.50
N PRO A 348 61.08 -15.83 23.16
CA PRO A 348 61.11 -16.42 24.50
C PRO A 348 60.37 -15.57 25.55
N GLY A 349 60.61 -14.25 25.55
CA GLY A 349 59.93 -13.32 26.46
C GLY A 349 58.43 -13.20 26.18
N MET A 350 58.05 -13.12 24.89
CA MET A 350 56.63 -13.14 24.48
C MET A 350 55.95 -14.46 24.87
N SER A 351 56.65 -15.58 24.72
CA SER A 351 56.13 -16.90 25.08
C SER A 351 55.85 -17.02 26.57
N VAL A 352 56.75 -16.53 27.44
CA VAL A 352 56.50 -16.57 28.89
C VAL A 352 55.33 -15.66 29.26
N LYS A 353 55.16 -14.52 28.59
CA LYS A 353 54.04 -13.61 28.83
C LYS A 353 52.69 -14.19 28.38
N ALA A 354 52.64 -14.78 27.18
CA ALA A 354 51.40 -15.28 26.57
C ALA A 354 51.03 -16.70 27.05
N ALA A 355 52.02 -17.53 27.35
CA ALA A 355 51.86 -18.86 27.94
C ALA A 355 52.78 -19.00 29.16
N PRO A 356 52.40 -18.50 30.35
CA PRO A 356 53.27 -18.55 31.52
C PRO A 356 53.63 -19.98 31.96
N LEU A 357 52.73 -20.93 31.72
CA LEU A 357 52.92 -22.33 32.03
C LEU A 357 52.80 -23.18 30.76
N LEU A 358 53.71 -24.14 30.63
CA LEU A 358 53.56 -25.27 29.73
C LEU A 358 52.78 -26.39 30.43
N VAL A 359 52.08 -27.19 29.63
CA VAL A 359 51.38 -28.40 30.05
C VAL A 359 52.27 -29.62 29.82
N VAL A 360 52.97 -29.65 28.69
CA VAL A 360 53.85 -30.76 28.29
C VAL A 360 55.20 -30.18 27.90
N ARG A 361 56.28 -30.77 28.41
CA ARG A 361 57.63 -30.43 27.95
C ARG A 361 57.90 -31.14 26.61
N PRO A 362 58.38 -30.45 25.56
CA PRO A 362 58.71 -31.10 24.29
C PRO A 362 59.73 -32.23 24.46
N ASP A 363 59.53 -33.30 23.68
CA ASP A 363 60.48 -34.41 23.56
C ASP A 363 61.57 -34.05 22.55
N ILE A 364 62.76 -33.70 23.05
CA ILE A 364 63.80 -32.95 22.32
C ILE A 364 64.92 -33.84 21.83
#